data_AF-A0A937SX67-F1
#
_entry.id   AF-A0A937SX67-F1
#
_cell.length_a   1.000
_cell.length_b   1.000
_cell.length_c   1.000
_cell.angle_alpha   90.00
_cell.angle_beta   90.00
_cell.angle_gamma   90.00
#
_symmetry.space_group_name_H-M   'P 1'
#
loop_
_entity.id
_entity.type
_entity.pdbx_description
1 polymer ?
#
loop_
_entity_poly.entity_id
_entity_poly.type
_entity_poly.pdbx_seq_one_letter_code
_entity_poly.pdbx_strand_id
1 'polypeptide(L)'
;MGMTMTKNTNYIKRLIFSFLAVALIAIPTSVFAVAPDGIKKDMLETGKKVYFKRCVWCHGVEGGGDGPSADRLFTRPRNFIQGTFKIRTTDSGELPMEADLIKTVKNGLQGSAMPAWGEFLSDNEIVSVVQFVKSLVQDRDFNDIEDEGVTVQDFGTNPWGTTGPYHLGVPQADIDAGKEVFLKNKCFECHGGEGRGDGNPTMKDDWGFPIVAADWTQCWNFRGSRRDAFNPFNVVRTVSTGLNGTPMPNFKDQVTVEDRWKLAAFVNSLCPRKNIDPLTSKPIPDFLIQSVYTEGQVSPNIDDPSWQSPDTDSRIVAFPEEIKDNPKRHYIAMAGQITRGKRNFDPKTDDLWVTSRWSAEDNAVYYLVEYHLRFMSQDPEYPDAVAIQWPAKLQDLFGAEKPYFIMGDSKKPVDIWKANFLAQDYNATNAPKPDGYKLKVDVEEFVGLGFDALSAKESEGKVQVVDSIYKQGRVKIMFKRDLKTEGEFDVQIPTEKFIPVSFLQWAGRDKEKDEHMSISTWYYTILKPALPASLYYMPPIMAVVFVCFQGWLVWMTKRTRKMYDEGKMKRDELPK
;
A
#
# COMPACT_ATOMS: atom_id res chain seq x y z
N MET A 1 -94.84 -60.61 -55.80
CA MET A 1 -93.43 -61.07 -55.81
C MET A 1 -92.56 -59.83 -55.69
N GLY A 2 -91.74 -59.73 -54.64
CA GLY A 2 -90.62 -58.77 -54.56
C GLY A 2 -90.94 -57.36 -54.06
N MET A 3 -90.77 -57.12 -52.75
CA MET A 3 -90.52 -55.81 -52.14
C MET A 3 -89.36 -55.07 -52.81
N THR A 4 -89.44 -53.75 -52.91
CA THR A 4 -88.42 -52.87 -52.27
C THR A 4 -88.90 -51.43 -52.21
N MET A 5 -88.87 -50.91 -50.99
CA MET A 5 -89.15 -49.53 -50.59
C MET A 5 -87.87 -48.69 -50.60
N THR A 6 -88.08 -47.38 -50.44
CA THR A 6 -87.18 -46.34 -49.88
C THR A 6 -86.24 -45.60 -50.83
N LYS A 7 -85.88 -44.33 -50.60
CA LYS A 7 -86.47 -43.19 -49.86
C LYS A 7 -85.69 -41.96 -50.37
N ASN A 8 -86.41 -40.87 -50.54
CA ASN A 8 -85.96 -39.52 -50.88
C ASN A 8 -84.97 -38.98 -49.82
N THR A 9 -83.72 -38.68 -50.19
CA THR A 9 -82.66 -38.15 -49.30
C THR A 9 -82.31 -36.70 -49.62
N ASN A 10 -83.18 -35.76 -49.22
CA ASN A 10 -82.89 -34.32 -49.21
C ASN A 10 -83.01 -33.68 -47.80
N TYR A 11 -82.80 -34.48 -46.74
CA TYR A 11 -82.84 -34.01 -45.35
C TYR A 11 -81.50 -34.10 -44.59
N ILE A 12 -80.42 -34.63 -45.20
CA ILE A 12 -79.13 -34.84 -44.51
C ILE A 12 -78.13 -33.69 -44.76
N LYS A 13 -78.30 -32.89 -45.82
CA LYS A 13 -77.36 -31.78 -46.14
C LYS A 13 -77.63 -30.47 -45.39
N ARG A 14 -78.76 -30.34 -44.67
CA ARG A 14 -79.10 -29.12 -43.90
C ARG A 14 -78.92 -29.24 -42.38
N LEU A 15 -78.58 -30.41 -41.85
CA LEU A 15 -78.30 -30.61 -40.42
C LEU A 15 -76.80 -30.59 -40.07
N ILE A 16 -75.90 -30.69 -41.05
CA ILE A 16 -74.45 -30.64 -40.82
C ILE A 16 -73.90 -29.20 -40.87
N PHE A 17 -74.64 -28.24 -41.44
CA PHE A 17 -74.20 -26.84 -41.56
C PHE A 17 -74.61 -25.91 -40.39
N SER A 18 -75.36 -26.40 -39.40
CA SER A 18 -75.76 -25.59 -38.23
C SER A 18 -75.03 -25.95 -36.93
N PHE A 19 -74.16 -26.95 -36.93
CA PHE A 19 -73.24 -27.22 -35.80
C PHE A 19 -71.83 -26.68 -35.99
N LEU A 20 -71.52 -26.11 -37.16
CA LEU A 20 -70.21 -25.52 -37.46
C LEU A 20 -70.13 -24.01 -37.22
N ALA A 21 -71.21 -23.38 -36.72
CA ALA A 21 -71.28 -21.93 -36.49
C ALA A 21 -71.44 -21.51 -35.00
N VAL A 22 -71.33 -22.44 -34.05
CA VAL A 22 -71.32 -22.14 -32.59
C VAL A 22 -70.05 -22.64 -31.88
N ALA A 23 -69.00 -22.98 -32.64
CA ALA A 23 -67.67 -23.28 -32.10
C ALA A 23 -66.67 -22.15 -32.40
N LEU A 24 -67.11 -20.89 -32.26
CA LEU A 24 -66.34 -19.68 -32.54
C LEU A 24 -66.26 -18.74 -31.32
N ILE A 25 -66.27 -19.31 -30.11
CA ILE A 25 -65.93 -18.63 -28.86
C ILE A 25 -65.06 -19.58 -28.03
N ALA A 26 -63.93 -19.06 -27.55
CA ALA A 26 -62.87 -19.73 -26.80
C ALA A 26 -61.89 -20.57 -27.65
N ILE A 27 -61.14 -19.90 -28.53
CA ILE A 27 -59.71 -20.23 -28.62
C ILE A 27 -59.13 -19.72 -27.30
N PRO A 28 -58.67 -20.56 -26.36
CA PRO A 28 -57.78 -20.06 -25.35
C PRO A 28 -56.55 -19.59 -26.13
N THR A 29 -56.33 -18.29 -26.16
CA THR A 29 -55.00 -17.76 -26.40
C THR A 29 -54.13 -18.33 -25.29
N SER A 30 -53.62 -19.53 -25.51
CA SER A 30 -52.43 -20.04 -24.85
C SER A 30 -51.35 -19.08 -25.28
N VAL A 31 -51.26 -17.95 -24.57
CA VAL A 31 -50.00 -17.28 -24.37
C VAL A 31 -49.10 -18.41 -23.92
N PHE A 32 -48.21 -18.85 -24.80
CA PHE A 32 -47.04 -19.59 -24.35
C PHE A 32 -46.31 -18.59 -23.45
N ALA A 33 -46.72 -18.55 -22.19
CA ALA A 33 -45.85 -18.13 -21.12
C ALA A 33 -44.69 -19.10 -21.25
N VAL A 34 -43.61 -18.65 -21.90
CA VAL A 34 -42.34 -19.33 -21.88
C VAL A 34 -42.08 -19.56 -20.41
N ALA A 35 -42.23 -20.81 -19.96
CA ALA A 35 -41.89 -21.17 -18.61
C ALA A 35 -40.46 -20.67 -18.41
N PRO A 36 -40.16 -19.91 -17.33
CA PRO A 36 -38.82 -19.37 -17.13
C PRO A 36 -37.84 -20.54 -17.24
N ASP A 37 -36.85 -20.37 -18.12
CA ASP A 37 -35.84 -21.39 -18.42
C ASP A 37 -35.34 -22.00 -17.10
N GLY A 38 -35.59 -23.30 -16.92
CA GLY A 38 -35.30 -24.00 -15.65
C GLY A 38 -33.84 -23.84 -15.23
N ILE A 39 -32.94 -23.67 -16.21
CA ILE A 39 -31.52 -23.41 -16.01
C ILE A 39 -31.29 -22.02 -15.41
N LYS A 40 -32.00 -20.98 -15.89
CA LYS A 40 -31.91 -19.61 -15.34
C LYS A 40 -32.44 -19.54 -13.92
N LYS A 41 -33.52 -20.28 -13.62
CA LYS A 41 -34.09 -20.35 -12.26
C LYS A 41 -33.15 -21.04 -11.28
N ASP A 42 -32.56 -22.17 -11.66
CA ASP A 42 -31.60 -22.89 -10.81
C ASP A 42 -30.32 -22.07 -10.56
N MET A 43 -29.86 -21.34 -11.58
CA MET A 43 -28.73 -20.41 -11.45
C MET A 43 -29.03 -19.25 -10.49
N LEU A 44 -30.22 -18.63 -10.57
CA LEU A 44 -30.61 -17.56 -9.65
C LEU A 44 -30.77 -18.08 -8.21
N GLU A 45 -31.34 -19.27 -8.00
CA GLU A 45 -31.44 -19.87 -6.67
C GLU A 45 -30.07 -20.23 -6.08
N THR A 46 -29.15 -20.73 -6.92
CA THR A 46 -27.76 -20.96 -6.53
C THR A 46 -27.08 -19.64 -6.15
N GLY A 47 -27.23 -18.61 -6.97
CA GLY A 47 -26.69 -17.28 -6.71
C GLY A 47 -27.22 -16.66 -5.42
N LYS A 48 -28.54 -16.80 -5.18
CA LYS A 48 -29.20 -16.37 -3.95
C LYS A 48 -28.62 -17.07 -2.72
N LYS A 49 -28.42 -18.40 -2.76
CA LYS A 49 -27.80 -19.15 -1.65
C LYS A 49 -26.39 -18.64 -1.34
N VAL A 50 -25.57 -18.39 -2.37
CA VAL A 50 -24.22 -17.83 -2.21
C VAL A 50 -24.30 -16.43 -1.60
N TYR A 51 -25.16 -15.56 -2.14
CA TYR A 51 -25.32 -14.18 -1.68
C TYR A 51 -25.70 -14.11 -0.19
N PHE A 52 -26.73 -14.84 0.23
CA PHE A 52 -27.18 -14.85 1.62
C PHE A 52 -26.19 -15.52 2.58
N LYS A 53 -25.33 -16.41 2.09
CA LYS A 53 -24.29 -17.02 2.91
C LYS A 53 -23.07 -16.13 3.08
N ARG A 54 -22.74 -15.30 2.08
CA ARG A 54 -21.41 -14.65 1.97
C ARG A 54 -21.45 -13.13 1.77
N CYS A 55 -22.40 -12.61 1.01
CA CYS A 55 -22.42 -11.21 0.55
C CYS A 55 -23.35 -10.31 1.38
N VAL A 56 -24.46 -10.86 1.87
CA VAL A 56 -25.54 -10.12 2.58
C VAL A 56 -25.06 -9.33 3.80
N TRP A 57 -24.04 -9.84 4.51
CA TRP A 57 -23.51 -9.21 5.72
C TRP A 57 -22.92 -7.81 5.48
N CYS A 58 -22.44 -7.58 4.25
CA CYS A 58 -21.91 -6.29 3.83
C CYS A 58 -22.90 -5.57 2.90
N HIS A 59 -23.45 -6.27 1.91
CA HIS A 59 -24.26 -5.64 0.85
C HIS A 59 -25.75 -5.49 1.17
N GLY A 60 -26.23 -6.03 2.29
CA GLY A 60 -27.63 -5.93 2.70
C GLY A 60 -28.53 -7.00 2.07
N VAL A 61 -29.76 -7.14 2.57
CA VAL A 61 -30.73 -8.14 2.08
C VAL A 61 -31.21 -7.80 0.67
N GLU A 62 -31.44 -6.52 0.42
CA GLU A 62 -31.93 -5.99 -0.87
C GLU A 62 -30.79 -5.49 -1.77
N GLY A 63 -29.53 -5.62 -1.35
CA GLY A 63 -28.39 -5.10 -2.08
C GLY A 63 -28.13 -3.61 -1.89
N GLY A 64 -28.72 -2.96 -0.88
CA GLY A 64 -28.58 -1.53 -0.59
C GLY A 64 -27.19 -1.06 -0.15
N GLY A 65 -26.25 -1.98 0.11
CA GLY A 65 -24.94 -1.65 0.68
C GLY A 65 -25.00 -1.33 2.19
N ASP A 66 -26.06 -1.79 2.85
CA ASP A 66 -26.50 -1.46 4.20
C ASP A 66 -26.52 -2.70 5.13
N GLY A 67 -25.71 -3.71 4.81
CA GLY A 67 -25.59 -4.89 5.65
C GLY A 67 -25.05 -4.57 7.06
N PRO A 68 -25.21 -5.46 8.05
CA PRO A 68 -24.80 -5.23 9.44
C PRO A 68 -23.33 -4.79 9.62
N SER A 69 -22.45 -5.10 8.67
CA SER A 69 -21.04 -4.70 8.67
C SER A 69 -20.77 -3.33 8.01
N ALA A 70 -21.71 -2.77 7.24
CA ALA A 70 -21.49 -1.61 6.39
C ALA A 70 -20.99 -0.36 7.16
N ASP A 71 -21.54 -0.09 8.34
CA ASP A 71 -21.15 1.06 9.19
C ASP A 71 -19.75 0.94 9.80
N ARG A 72 -19.17 -0.27 9.81
CA ARG A 72 -17.84 -0.53 10.36
C ARG A 72 -16.74 -0.49 9.30
N LEU A 73 -17.09 -0.26 8.03
CA LEU A 73 -16.16 -0.28 6.92
C LEU A 73 -15.94 1.15 6.42
N PHE A 74 -14.67 1.60 6.41
CA PHE A 74 -14.30 2.88 5.82
C PHE A 74 -14.71 2.96 4.34
N THR A 75 -14.49 1.87 3.60
CA THR A 75 -15.03 1.73 2.25
C THR A 75 -16.41 1.09 2.32
N ARG A 76 -17.44 1.90 2.13
CA ARG A 76 -18.82 1.43 2.14
C ARG A 76 -19.05 0.34 1.08
N PRO A 77 -19.76 -0.76 1.42
CA PRO A 77 -20.20 -1.74 0.45
C PRO A 77 -21.01 -1.11 -0.68
N ARG A 78 -20.94 -1.71 -1.86
CA ARG A 78 -21.66 -1.22 -3.05
C ARG A 78 -23.17 -1.36 -2.85
N ASN A 79 -23.90 -0.26 -3.04
CA ASN A 79 -25.33 -0.27 -3.29
C ASN A 79 -25.59 -0.71 -4.74
N PHE A 80 -26.24 -1.87 -4.91
CA PHE A 80 -26.58 -2.45 -6.21
C PHE A 80 -27.88 -1.91 -6.78
N ILE A 81 -28.81 -1.41 -5.95
CA ILE A 81 -30.14 -0.91 -6.35
C ILE A 81 -30.01 0.10 -7.49
N GLN A 82 -29.02 0.98 -7.41
CA GLN A 82 -28.78 2.06 -8.38
C GLN A 82 -28.04 1.64 -9.67
N GLY A 83 -27.54 0.40 -9.75
CA GLY A 83 -26.78 -0.05 -10.92
C GLY A 83 -25.47 0.72 -11.18
N THR A 84 -24.92 1.40 -10.16
CA THR A 84 -23.74 2.26 -10.30
C THR A 84 -22.46 1.55 -9.88
N PHE A 85 -21.68 1.03 -10.83
CA PHE A 85 -20.47 0.25 -10.57
C PHE A 85 -19.18 1.03 -10.86
N LYS A 86 -18.14 0.83 -10.04
CA LYS A 86 -16.85 1.55 -10.17
C LYS A 86 -15.88 0.89 -11.15
N ILE A 87 -15.75 -0.44 -11.10
CA ILE A 87 -14.76 -1.18 -11.87
C ILE A 87 -15.42 -1.75 -13.12
N ARG A 88 -15.13 -1.13 -14.27
CA ARG A 88 -15.80 -1.39 -15.56
C ARG A 88 -14.82 -1.26 -16.72
N THR A 89 -15.21 -1.84 -17.85
CA THR A 89 -14.61 -1.65 -19.19
C THR A 89 -15.51 -0.88 -20.17
N THR A 90 -16.69 -0.45 -19.71
CA THR A 90 -17.67 0.34 -20.47
C THR A 90 -17.51 1.85 -20.26
N ASP A 91 -18.18 2.66 -21.09
CA ASP A 91 -18.14 4.13 -20.99
C ASP A 91 -18.63 4.62 -19.62
N SER A 92 -18.21 5.81 -19.23
CA SER A 92 -18.65 6.43 -17.98
C SER A 92 -20.18 6.62 -17.98
N GLY A 93 -20.82 6.33 -16.86
CA GLY A 93 -22.29 6.30 -16.74
C GLY A 93 -22.95 4.97 -17.12
N GLU A 94 -22.33 4.15 -17.98
CA GLU A 94 -22.92 2.89 -18.44
C GLU A 94 -22.75 1.72 -17.44
N LEU A 95 -23.61 0.70 -17.58
CA LEU A 95 -23.55 -0.54 -16.81
C LEU A 95 -22.25 -1.33 -17.08
N PRO A 96 -21.75 -2.11 -16.11
CA PRO A 96 -20.61 -3.01 -16.30
C PRO A 96 -20.95 -4.14 -17.28
N MET A 97 -19.92 -4.64 -17.99
CA MET A 97 -20.02 -5.95 -18.62
C MET A 97 -20.14 -7.04 -17.55
N GLU A 98 -20.80 -8.16 -17.88
CA GLU A 98 -20.87 -9.31 -16.97
C GLU A 98 -19.47 -9.82 -16.58
N ALA A 99 -18.52 -9.80 -17.52
CA ALA A 99 -17.13 -10.14 -17.28
C ALA A 99 -16.46 -9.24 -16.22
N ASP A 100 -16.83 -7.95 -16.16
CA ASP A 100 -16.30 -7.01 -15.15
C ASP A 100 -16.79 -7.38 -13.75
N LEU A 101 -18.08 -7.74 -13.62
CA LEU A 101 -18.67 -8.19 -12.36
C LEU A 101 -18.06 -9.51 -11.89
N ILE A 102 -17.93 -10.49 -12.79
CA ILE A 102 -17.29 -11.77 -12.50
C ILE A 102 -15.85 -11.54 -12.04
N LYS A 103 -15.07 -10.73 -12.78
CA LYS A 103 -13.68 -10.42 -12.42
C LYS A 103 -13.59 -9.72 -11.06
N THR A 104 -14.52 -8.82 -10.75
CA THR A 104 -14.61 -8.12 -9.47
C THR A 104 -14.88 -9.08 -8.31
N VAL A 105 -15.85 -10.00 -8.45
CA VAL A 105 -16.16 -10.99 -7.41
C VAL A 105 -15.00 -11.99 -7.25
N LYS A 106 -14.46 -12.49 -8.37
CA LYS A 106 -13.39 -13.49 -8.38
C LYS A 106 -12.10 -12.97 -7.73
N ASN A 107 -11.70 -11.75 -8.08
CA ASN A 107 -10.45 -11.17 -7.58
C ASN A 107 -10.62 -10.28 -6.34
N GLY A 108 -11.84 -9.92 -5.96
CA GLY A 108 -12.10 -8.98 -4.87
C GLY A 108 -11.69 -7.55 -5.20
N LEU A 109 -11.82 -6.67 -4.21
CA LEU A 109 -11.41 -5.27 -4.32
C LEU A 109 -10.38 -4.95 -3.24
N GLN A 110 -9.13 -4.86 -3.67
CA GLN A 110 -8.02 -4.46 -2.82
C GLN A 110 -8.21 -3.03 -2.28
N GLY A 111 -7.70 -2.77 -1.07
CA GLY A 111 -7.99 -1.53 -0.34
C GLY A 111 -9.43 -1.43 0.18
N SER A 112 -10.17 -2.56 0.22
CA SER A 112 -11.50 -2.68 0.81
C SER A 112 -11.65 -4.03 1.53
N ALA A 113 -12.75 -4.20 2.25
CA ALA A 113 -13.09 -5.48 2.89
C ALA A 113 -13.65 -6.55 1.93
N MET A 114 -13.74 -6.28 0.62
CA MET A 114 -14.27 -7.24 -0.36
C MET A 114 -13.21 -8.31 -0.72
N PRO A 115 -13.37 -9.57 -0.25
CA PRO A 115 -12.36 -10.62 -0.45
C PRO A 115 -12.31 -11.11 -1.90
N ALA A 116 -11.22 -11.82 -2.25
CA ALA A 116 -11.14 -12.56 -3.50
C ALA A 116 -11.91 -13.88 -3.39
N TRP A 117 -13.13 -13.93 -3.93
CA TRP A 117 -13.98 -15.13 -3.78
C TRP A 117 -13.57 -16.29 -4.68
N GLY A 118 -12.70 -16.08 -5.67
CA GLY A 118 -12.20 -17.12 -6.56
C GLY A 118 -11.42 -18.26 -5.88
N GLU A 119 -11.02 -18.09 -4.63
CA GLU A 119 -10.37 -19.13 -3.82
C GLU A 119 -11.37 -19.94 -2.99
N PHE A 120 -12.61 -19.46 -2.87
CA PHE A 120 -13.62 -20.03 -1.97
C PHE A 120 -14.89 -20.49 -2.70
N LEU A 121 -15.13 -19.98 -3.91
CA LEU A 121 -16.29 -20.27 -4.74
C LEU A 121 -15.82 -20.84 -6.08
N SER A 122 -16.59 -21.78 -6.62
CA SER A 122 -16.43 -22.26 -7.99
C SER A 122 -16.82 -21.17 -9.01
N ASP A 123 -16.31 -21.29 -10.23
CA ASP A 123 -16.66 -20.35 -11.31
C ASP A 123 -18.17 -20.30 -11.57
N ASN A 124 -18.88 -21.44 -11.45
CA ASN A 124 -20.34 -21.49 -11.58
C ASN A 124 -21.07 -20.76 -10.45
N GLU A 125 -20.59 -20.86 -9.21
CA GLU A 125 -21.15 -20.10 -8.08
C GLU A 125 -20.92 -18.60 -8.24
N ILE A 126 -19.76 -18.20 -8.78
CA ILE A 126 -19.44 -16.79 -9.07
C ILE A 126 -20.36 -16.24 -10.15
N VAL A 127 -20.54 -16.95 -11.26
CA VAL A 127 -21.48 -16.54 -12.31
C VAL A 127 -22.91 -16.45 -11.76
N SER A 128 -23.32 -17.44 -10.97
CA SER A 128 -24.66 -17.49 -10.37
C SER A 128 -24.91 -16.31 -9.43
N VAL A 129 -23.97 -15.97 -8.54
CA VAL A 129 -24.13 -14.83 -7.63
C VAL A 129 -24.11 -13.50 -8.38
N VAL A 130 -23.37 -13.39 -9.49
CA VAL A 130 -23.40 -12.20 -10.36
C VAL A 130 -24.77 -12.03 -11.00
N GLN A 131 -25.41 -13.10 -11.50
CA GLN A 131 -26.78 -13.01 -12.01
C GLN A 131 -27.77 -12.60 -10.92
N PHE A 132 -27.63 -13.14 -9.71
CA PHE A 132 -28.46 -12.73 -8.59
C PHE A 132 -28.24 -11.24 -8.24
N VAL A 133 -27.00 -10.75 -8.21
CA VAL A 133 -26.70 -9.33 -7.99
C VAL A 133 -27.31 -8.43 -9.07
N LYS A 134 -27.26 -8.83 -10.34
CA LYS A 134 -27.93 -8.11 -11.44
C LYS A 134 -29.44 -8.02 -11.20
N SER A 135 -30.07 -9.06 -10.63
CA SER A 135 -31.50 -9.03 -10.29
C SER A 135 -31.87 -8.15 -9.09
N LEU A 136 -30.89 -7.69 -8.30
CA LEU A 136 -31.11 -6.75 -7.19
C LEU A 136 -31.06 -5.28 -7.64
N VAL A 137 -30.65 -5.00 -8.88
CA VAL A 137 -30.65 -3.66 -9.44
C VAL A 137 -32.09 -3.26 -9.76
N GLN A 138 -32.51 -2.07 -9.32
CA GLN A 138 -33.90 -1.61 -9.44
C GLN A 138 -34.01 -0.36 -10.32
N ASP A 139 -33.04 0.56 -10.22
CA ASP A 139 -33.08 1.83 -10.95
C ASP A 139 -32.65 1.69 -12.42
N ARG A 140 -32.10 0.53 -12.80
CA ARG A 140 -31.58 0.20 -14.13
C ARG A 140 -31.88 -1.26 -14.47
N ASP A 141 -32.01 -1.60 -15.74
CA ASP A 141 -32.26 -2.98 -16.18
C ASP A 141 -31.13 -3.48 -17.10
N PHE A 142 -30.43 -4.54 -16.67
CA PHE A 142 -29.40 -5.20 -17.47
C PHE A 142 -29.94 -5.91 -18.73
N ASN A 143 -31.26 -6.11 -18.83
CA ASN A 143 -31.90 -6.75 -19.98
C ASN A 143 -32.45 -5.77 -21.00
N ASP A 144 -32.50 -4.47 -20.67
CA ASP A 144 -32.97 -3.43 -21.56
C ASP A 144 -31.85 -2.97 -22.49
N ILE A 145 -31.60 -3.75 -23.55
CA ILE A 145 -30.49 -3.48 -24.48
C ILE A 145 -30.73 -2.19 -25.28
N GLU A 146 -31.98 -1.73 -25.40
CA GLU A 146 -32.31 -0.51 -26.14
C GLU A 146 -31.90 0.74 -25.36
N ASP A 147 -32.20 0.80 -24.06
CA ASP A 147 -31.88 1.95 -23.21
C ASP A 147 -30.54 1.81 -22.45
N GLU A 148 -30.06 0.58 -22.22
CA GLU A 148 -28.84 0.25 -21.46
C GLU A 148 -27.77 -0.46 -22.33
N GLY A 149 -27.79 -0.18 -23.63
CA GLY A 149 -26.71 -0.56 -24.54
C GLY A 149 -25.36 -0.02 -24.06
N VAL A 150 -24.33 -0.88 -24.06
CA VAL A 150 -23.00 -0.53 -23.56
C VAL A 150 -21.96 -0.40 -24.67
N THR A 151 -21.12 0.61 -24.54
CA THR A 151 -19.95 0.86 -25.36
C THR A 151 -18.72 0.35 -24.64
N VAL A 152 -18.03 -0.65 -25.20
CA VAL A 152 -16.75 -1.12 -24.66
C VAL A 152 -15.66 -0.15 -25.08
N GLN A 153 -14.95 0.40 -24.10
CA GLN A 153 -13.89 1.37 -24.33
C GLN A 153 -12.70 0.73 -25.07
N ASP A 154 -12.14 1.48 -26.03
CA ASP A 154 -10.84 1.13 -26.62
C ASP A 154 -9.71 1.60 -25.68
N PHE A 155 -8.98 0.62 -25.18
CA PHE A 155 -7.81 0.84 -24.33
C PHE A 155 -6.49 0.79 -25.12
N GLY A 156 -6.52 0.48 -26.42
CA GLY A 156 -5.34 0.18 -27.21
C GLY A 156 -4.55 -1.02 -26.69
N THR A 157 -3.33 -1.18 -27.20
CA THR A 157 -2.38 -2.19 -26.75
C THR A 157 -1.26 -1.54 -25.95
N ASN A 158 -0.64 -2.33 -25.06
CA ASN A 158 0.57 -1.91 -24.35
C ASN A 158 1.64 -1.50 -25.39
N PRO A 159 2.04 -0.22 -25.47
CA PRO A 159 2.96 0.27 -26.51
C PRO A 159 4.36 -0.36 -26.41
N TRP A 160 4.75 -0.80 -25.22
CA TRP A 160 6.10 -1.30 -24.94
C TRP A 160 6.23 -2.81 -25.16
N GLY A 161 5.13 -3.52 -25.41
CA GLY A 161 5.14 -4.98 -25.57
C GLY A 161 5.62 -5.75 -24.33
N THR A 162 5.70 -5.08 -23.18
CA THR A 162 6.19 -5.67 -21.93
C THR A 162 5.14 -6.58 -21.30
N THR A 163 5.51 -7.83 -21.05
CA THR A 163 4.63 -8.86 -20.44
C THR A 163 5.09 -9.26 -19.03
N GLY A 164 6.31 -8.87 -18.66
CA GLY A 164 6.93 -9.06 -17.35
C GLY A 164 6.85 -7.80 -16.47
N PRO A 165 7.46 -7.79 -15.27
CA PRO A 165 7.16 -6.74 -14.30
C PRO A 165 7.52 -5.38 -14.92
N TYR A 166 6.50 -4.56 -15.17
CA TYR A 166 6.50 -3.42 -16.11
C TYR A 166 7.63 -2.39 -15.88
N HIS A 167 8.25 -2.38 -14.71
CA HIS A 167 9.37 -1.52 -14.32
C HIS A 167 10.66 -1.64 -15.16
N LEU A 168 10.83 -2.66 -16.01
CA LEU A 168 12.08 -2.86 -16.78
C LEU A 168 11.96 -2.55 -18.28
N GLY A 169 10.79 -2.14 -18.76
CA GLY A 169 10.60 -1.97 -20.21
C GLY A 169 9.82 -0.73 -20.62
N VAL A 170 9.68 0.26 -19.74
CA VAL A 170 9.13 1.57 -20.09
C VAL A 170 10.27 2.59 -20.19
N PRO A 171 10.47 3.26 -21.34
CA PRO A 171 11.44 4.34 -21.47
C PRO A 171 11.17 5.51 -20.51
N GLN A 172 12.22 6.11 -19.94
CA GLN A 172 12.07 7.27 -19.05
C GLN A 172 11.35 8.44 -19.73
N ALA A 173 11.56 8.64 -21.02
CA ALA A 173 10.87 9.67 -21.80
C ALA A 173 9.33 9.50 -21.80
N ASP A 174 8.83 8.26 -21.81
CA ASP A 174 7.39 7.99 -21.74
C ASP A 174 6.82 8.22 -20.33
N ILE A 175 7.61 7.94 -19.29
CA ILE A 175 7.29 8.26 -17.90
C ILE A 175 7.19 9.79 -17.73
N ASP A 176 8.17 10.52 -18.26
CA ASP A 176 8.20 11.99 -18.19
C ASP A 176 7.03 12.61 -18.96
N ALA A 177 6.72 12.10 -20.16
CA ALA A 177 5.54 12.50 -20.92
C ALA A 177 4.23 12.21 -20.15
N GLY A 178 4.15 11.06 -19.46
CA GLY A 178 3.02 10.74 -18.57
C GLY A 178 2.86 11.75 -17.43
N LYS A 179 3.96 12.24 -16.86
CA LYS A 179 3.95 13.30 -15.84
C LYS A 179 3.45 14.64 -16.42
N GLU A 180 3.78 14.97 -17.66
CA GLU A 180 3.25 16.16 -18.33
C GLU A 180 1.74 16.07 -18.53
N VAL A 181 1.23 14.90 -18.94
CA VAL A 181 -0.22 14.63 -19.05
C VAL A 181 -0.90 14.81 -17.68
N PHE A 182 -0.30 14.29 -16.61
CA PHE A 182 -0.77 14.44 -15.24
C PHE A 182 -0.90 15.91 -14.81
N LEU A 183 0.11 16.74 -15.10
CA LEU A 183 0.11 18.16 -14.78
C LEU A 183 -0.89 18.95 -15.65
N LYS A 184 -0.89 18.70 -16.96
CA LYS A 184 -1.77 19.38 -17.93
C LYS A 184 -3.25 19.18 -17.60
N ASN A 185 -3.63 17.98 -17.19
CA ASN A 185 -5.00 17.63 -16.84
C ASN A 185 -5.33 17.88 -15.36
N LYS A 186 -4.42 18.51 -14.61
CA LYS A 186 -4.60 18.91 -13.21
C LYS A 186 -4.98 17.77 -12.26
N CYS A 187 -4.52 16.55 -12.55
CA CYS A 187 -4.77 15.37 -11.73
C CYS A 187 -4.25 15.56 -10.27
N PHE A 188 -3.24 16.41 -10.08
CA PHE A 188 -2.68 16.76 -8.78
C PHE A 188 -3.67 17.47 -7.85
N GLU A 189 -4.74 18.09 -8.35
CA GLU A 189 -5.75 18.75 -7.52
C GLU A 189 -6.44 17.76 -6.58
N CYS A 190 -6.57 16.49 -6.99
CA CYS A 190 -7.13 15.43 -6.16
C CYS A 190 -6.06 14.44 -5.66
N HIS A 191 -5.12 14.06 -6.52
CA HIS A 191 -4.11 13.05 -6.22
C HIS A 191 -2.85 13.60 -5.52
N GLY A 192 -2.69 14.92 -5.44
CA GLY A 192 -1.50 15.58 -4.90
C GLY A 192 -0.31 15.56 -5.85
N GLY A 193 0.64 16.49 -5.67
CA GLY A 193 1.77 16.68 -6.59
C GLY A 193 2.71 15.47 -6.71
N GLU A 194 2.82 14.69 -5.63
CA GLU A 194 3.59 13.43 -5.57
C GLU A 194 2.70 12.17 -5.70
N GLY A 195 1.41 12.32 -5.99
CA GLY A 195 0.49 11.18 -6.14
C GLY A 195 0.10 10.49 -4.83
N ARG A 196 0.21 11.15 -3.67
CA ARG A 196 -0.08 10.56 -2.34
C ARG A 196 -1.55 10.61 -1.92
N GLY A 197 -2.41 11.17 -2.76
CA GLY A 197 -3.82 11.37 -2.45
C GLY A 197 -4.06 12.49 -1.43
N ASP A 198 -3.17 13.48 -1.38
CA ASP A 198 -3.16 14.64 -0.48
C ASP A 198 -3.61 15.95 -1.16
N GLY A 199 -4.26 15.87 -2.34
CA GLY A 199 -4.68 17.05 -3.10
C GLY A 199 -5.96 17.72 -2.59
N ASN A 200 -7.05 16.96 -2.42
CA ASN A 200 -8.32 17.50 -1.96
C ASN A 200 -8.95 16.65 -0.84
N PRO A 201 -9.05 17.17 0.39
CA PRO A 201 -9.58 16.43 1.53
C PRO A 201 -11.13 16.46 1.63
N THR A 202 -11.80 17.25 0.80
CA THR A 202 -13.25 17.54 0.93
C THR A 202 -14.13 16.74 -0.03
N MET A 203 -13.52 15.92 -0.88
CA MET A 203 -14.21 15.10 -1.87
C MET A 203 -15.23 14.16 -1.22
N LYS A 204 -16.39 14.05 -1.88
CA LYS A 204 -17.46 13.13 -1.52
C LYS A 204 -17.85 12.29 -2.72
N ASP A 205 -18.31 11.08 -2.47
CA ASP A 205 -19.00 10.29 -3.49
C ASP A 205 -20.43 10.80 -3.70
N ASP A 206 -21.12 10.25 -4.71
CA ASP A 206 -22.48 10.70 -5.08
C ASP A 206 -23.51 10.45 -3.97
N TRP A 207 -23.16 9.62 -2.97
CA TRP A 207 -23.96 9.34 -1.78
C TRP A 207 -23.63 10.27 -0.60
N GLY A 208 -22.71 11.22 -0.79
CA GLY A 208 -22.30 12.19 0.22
C GLY A 208 -21.29 11.67 1.23
N PHE A 209 -20.75 10.46 1.06
CA PHE A 209 -19.71 9.92 1.92
C PHE A 209 -18.34 10.47 1.53
N PRO A 210 -17.47 10.80 2.51
CA PRO A 210 -16.10 11.22 2.22
C PRO A 210 -15.35 10.18 1.38
N ILE A 211 -14.65 10.63 0.35
CA ILE A 211 -13.79 9.79 -0.48
C ILE A 211 -12.46 10.49 -0.72
N VAL A 212 -11.37 9.76 -0.58
CA VAL A 212 -10.02 10.25 -0.84
C VAL A 212 -9.41 9.53 -2.03
N ALA A 213 -8.57 10.23 -2.79
CA ALA A 213 -7.83 9.64 -3.89
C ALA A 213 -6.90 8.52 -3.39
N ALA A 214 -6.58 7.55 -4.26
CA ALA A 214 -5.62 6.51 -3.93
C ALA A 214 -4.20 7.10 -3.86
N ASP A 215 -3.38 6.57 -2.93
CA ASP A 215 -1.95 6.85 -2.88
C ASP A 215 -1.23 5.94 -3.90
N TRP A 216 -0.60 6.55 -4.90
CA TRP A 216 0.08 5.87 -5.99
C TRP A 216 1.39 5.20 -5.57
N THR A 217 1.95 5.61 -4.44
CA THR A 217 3.09 4.93 -3.82
C THR A 217 2.70 3.64 -3.09
N GLN A 218 1.41 3.42 -2.90
CA GLN A 218 0.85 2.18 -2.37
C GLN A 218 -0.01 1.49 -3.44
N CYS A 219 0.56 1.14 -4.59
CA CYS A 219 -0.21 0.58 -5.73
C CYS A 219 -0.93 -0.74 -5.40
N TRP A 220 -0.50 -1.45 -4.36
CA TRP A 220 -1.24 -2.58 -3.78
C TRP A 220 -2.55 -2.18 -3.11
N ASN A 221 -2.96 -0.92 -3.11
CA ASN A 221 -4.26 -0.43 -2.64
C ASN A 221 -5.16 0.05 -3.79
N PHE A 222 -4.73 -0.09 -5.06
CA PHE A 222 -5.58 0.26 -6.20
C PHE A 222 -6.80 -0.67 -6.28
N ARG A 223 -7.98 -0.08 -6.45
CA ARG A 223 -9.22 -0.86 -6.54
C ARG A 223 -9.25 -1.62 -7.88
N GLY A 224 -9.58 -2.91 -7.82
CA GLY A 224 -9.63 -3.79 -8.99
C GLY A 224 -8.27 -4.37 -9.41
N SER A 225 -7.20 -4.19 -8.63
CA SER A 225 -5.85 -4.66 -8.96
C SER A 225 -5.31 -5.77 -8.03
N ARG A 226 -6.14 -6.41 -7.18
CA ARG A 226 -5.69 -7.31 -6.09
C ARG A 226 -4.65 -8.36 -6.48
N ARG A 227 -4.76 -8.93 -7.69
CA ARG A 227 -3.86 -9.98 -8.18
C ARG A 227 -2.77 -9.48 -9.12
N ASP A 228 -2.78 -8.18 -9.44
CA ASP A 228 -1.88 -7.59 -10.42
C ASP A 228 -1.70 -6.10 -10.16
N ALA A 229 -1.26 -5.77 -8.94
CA ALA A 229 -1.16 -4.41 -8.43
C ALA A 229 -0.27 -3.51 -9.31
N PHE A 230 0.69 -4.12 -10.00
CA PHE A 230 1.68 -3.44 -10.81
C PHE A 230 1.29 -3.31 -12.29
N ASN A 231 0.12 -3.79 -12.71
CA ASN A 231 -0.28 -3.71 -14.10
C ASN A 231 -0.80 -2.31 -14.48
N PRO A 232 -0.13 -1.60 -15.41
CA PRO A 232 -0.53 -0.27 -15.85
C PRO A 232 -1.92 -0.26 -16.49
N PHE A 233 -2.40 -1.38 -17.04
CA PHE A 233 -3.76 -1.49 -17.57
C PHE A 233 -4.83 -1.11 -16.53
N ASN A 234 -4.59 -1.35 -15.24
CA ASN A 234 -5.53 -0.94 -14.19
C ASN A 234 -5.72 0.59 -14.16
N VAL A 235 -4.64 1.33 -14.39
CA VAL A 235 -4.65 2.80 -14.46
C VAL A 235 -5.25 3.25 -15.79
N VAL A 236 -4.83 2.66 -16.92
CA VAL A 236 -5.41 2.96 -18.24
C VAL A 236 -6.93 2.78 -18.23
N ARG A 237 -7.41 1.63 -17.75
CA ARG A 237 -8.84 1.34 -17.59
C ARG A 237 -9.53 2.41 -16.76
N THR A 238 -8.97 2.76 -15.60
CA THR A 238 -9.57 3.75 -14.68
C THR A 238 -9.64 5.15 -15.29
N VAL A 239 -8.58 5.60 -15.95
CA VAL A 239 -8.54 6.90 -16.63
C VAL A 239 -9.50 6.92 -17.83
N SER A 240 -9.69 5.78 -18.49
CA SER A 240 -10.55 5.64 -19.66
C SER A 240 -12.04 5.56 -19.33
N THR A 241 -12.41 4.83 -18.28
CA THR A 241 -13.83 4.58 -17.94
C THR A 241 -14.35 5.48 -16.83
N GLY A 242 -13.46 6.13 -16.08
CA GLY A 242 -13.79 6.81 -14.84
C GLY A 242 -14.31 5.85 -13.76
N LEU A 243 -14.63 6.40 -12.59
CA LEU A 243 -15.21 5.63 -11.48
C LEU A 243 -16.59 6.20 -11.17
N ASN A 244 -17.65 5.64 -11.77
CA ASN A 244 -19.03 6.10 -11.54
C ASN A 244 -19.36 6.13 -10.04
N GLY A 245 -20.11 7.14 -9.62
CA GLY A 245 -20.38 7.36 -8.20
C GLY A 245 -19.23 8.03 -7.46
N THR A 246 -18.25 8.63 -8.15
CA THR A 246 -17.12 9.31 -7.49
C THR A 246 -16.68 10.55 -8.27
N PRO A 247 -15.92 11.46 -7.64
CA PRO A 247 -15.33 12.61 -8.32
C PRO A 247 -14.22 12.28 -9.35
N MET A 248 -13.91 11.01 -9.62
CA MET A 248 -12.93 10.60 -10.63
C MET A 248 -13.63 10.42 -11.99
N PRO A 249 -13.59 11.42 -12.89
CA PRO A 249 -14.23 11.33 -14.19
C PRO A 249 -13.46 10.39 -15.13
N ASN A 250 -14.01 10.18 -16.32
CA ASN A 250 -13.24 9.63 -17.42
C ASN A 250 -12.47 10.75 -18.15
N PHE A 251 -11.37 10.38 -18.78
CA PHE A 251 -10.50 11.28 -19.54
C PHE A 251 -10.34 10.83 -21.00
N LYS A 252 -11.27 10.00 -21.51
CA LYS A 252 -11.13 9.39 -22.85
C LYS A 252 -11.11 10.43 -23.98
N ASP A 253 -11.83 11.54 -23.81
CA ASP A 253 -11.98 12.59 -24.82
C ASP A 253 -10.88 13.66 -24.70
N GLN A 254 -10.24 13.77 -23.53
CA GLN A 254 -9.21 14.76 -23.22
C GLN A 254 -7.79 14.20 -23.38
N VAL A 255 -7.61 12.89 -23.23
CA VAL A 255 -6.33 12.21 -23.24
C VAL A 255 -6.37 11.05 -24.23
N THR A 256 -5.46 11.07 -25.20
CA THR A 256 -5.37 10.04 -26.23
C THR A 256 -5.09 8.66 -25.62
N VAL A 257 -5.40 7.56 -26.33
CA VAL A 257 -5.08 6.19 -25.87
C VAL A 257 -3.59 6.07 -25.51
N GLU A 258 -2.71 6.56 -26.37
CA GLU A 258 -1.25 6.52 -26.16
C GLU A 258 -0.84 7.31 -24.91
N ASP A 259 -1.37 8.52 -24.72
CA ASP A 259 -1.07 9.35 -23.55
C ASP A 259 -1.65 8.75 -22.26
N ARG A 260 -2.77 8.02 -22.32
CA ARG A 260 -3.31 7.27 -21.17
C ARG A 260 -2.37 6.15 -20.75
N TRP A 261 -1.70 5.47 -21.69
CA TRP A 261 -0.64 4.51 -21.37
C TRP A 261 0.57 5.19 -20.74
N LYS A 262 1.08 6.29 -21.32
CA LYS A 262 2.19 7.06 -20.74
C LYS A 262 1.89 7.56 -19.33
N LEU A 263 0.68 8.08 -19.10
CA LEU A 263 0.19 8.44 -17.77
C LEU A 263 0.18 7.23 -16.82
N ALA A 264 -0.30 6.08 -17.28
CA ALA A 264 -0.26 4.85 -16.48
C ALA A 264 1.17 4.42 -16.13
N ALA A 265 2.13 4.58 -17.04
CA ALA A 265 3.55 4.37 -16.77
C ALA A 265 4.08 5.30 -15.67
N PHE A 266 3.75 6.59 -15.72
CA PHE A 266 4.10 7.54 -14.67
C PHE A 266 3.50 7.15 -13.31
N VAL A 267 2.21 6.85 -13.24
CA VAL A 267 1.57 6.41 -11.99
C VAL A 267 2.24 5.13 -11.46
N ASN A 268 2.58 4.21 -12.36
CA ASN A 268 3.19 2.92 -12.02
C ASN A 268 4.66 3.05 -11.57
N SER A 269 5.37 4.10 -12.00
CA SER A 269 6.77 4.35 -11.60
C SER A 269 6.88 4.86 -10.16
N LEU A 270 5.79 5.41 -9.59
CA LEU A 270 5.75 5.88 -8.20
C LEU A 270 5.66 4.75 -7.17
N CYS A 271 5.29 3.53 -7.59
CA CYS A 271 5.13 2.41 -6.68
C CYS A 271 6.48 1.72 -6.36
N PRO A 272 6.79 1.42 -5.09
CA PRO A 272 8.01 0.73 -4.68
C PRO A 272 8.21 -0.62 -5.39
N ARG A 273 9.47 -0.92 -5.75
CA ARG A 273 9.85 -2.15 -6.48
C ARG A 273 10.92 -3.00 -5.80
N LYS A 274 11.68 -2.43 -4.86
CA LYS A 274 12.75 -3.13 -4.16
C LYS A 274 12.20 -3.79 -2.90
N ASN A 275 12.70 -5.00 -2.59
CA ASN A 275 12.32 -5.78 -1.42
C ASN A 275 10.81 -5.94 -1.25
N ILE A 276 10.10 -6.32 -2.32
CA ILE A 276 8.65 -6.55 -2.30
C ILE A 276 8.36 -8.02 -1.99
N ASP A 277 7.45 -8.26 -1.06
CA ASP A 277 6.90 -9.59 -0.78
C ASP A 277 5.97 -10.02 -1.94
N PRO A 278 6.26 -11.12 -2.64
CA PRO A 278 5.43 -11.60 -3.75
C PRO A 278 3.98 -11.94 -3.34
N LEU A 279 3.73 -12.30 -2.09
CA LEU A 279 2.39 -12.68 -1.61
C LEU A 279 1.50 -11.48 -1.35
N THR A 280 2.07 -10.44 -0.74
CA THR A 280 1.30 -9.24 -0.33
C THR A 280 1.46 -8.08 -1.29
N SER A 281 2.44 -8.12 -2.20
CA SER A 281 2.87 -6.98 -3.05
C SER A 281 3.25 -5.73 -2.25
N LYS A 282 3.64 -5.88 -0.97
CA LYS A 282 4.08 -4.81 -0.08
C LYS A 282 5.60 -4.88 0.16
N PRO A 283 6.25 -3.78 0.57
CA PRO A 283 7.63 -3.82 1.03
C PRO A 283 7.80 -4.76 2.23
N ILE A 284 8.91 -5.51 2.23
CA ILE A 284 9.28 -6.42 3.30
C ILE A 284 9.82 -5.59 4.48
N PRO A 285 9.31 -5.79 5.70
CA PRO A 285 9.82 -5.11 6.90
C PRO A 285 11.30 -5.41 7.18
N ASP A 286 12.06 -4.34 7.44
CA ASP A 286 13.45 -4.42 7.87
C ASP A 286 13.52 -4.60 9.39
N PHE A 287 13.60 -5.86 9.85
CA PHE A 287 13.68 -6.17 11.29
C PHE A 287 14.92 -5.61 12.01
N LEU A 288 15.92 -5.13 11.26
CA LEU A 288 17.15 -4.55 11.79
C LEU A 288 17.39 -3.15 11.21
N ILE A 289 17.32 -2.15 12.09
CA ILE A 289 17.71 -0.77 11.85
C ILE A 289 19.20 -0.63 12.14
N GLN A 290 19.98 -0.31 11.11
CA GLN A 290 21.42 -0.13 11.24
C GLN A 290 21.72 1.35 11.43
N SER A 291 21.99 1.76 12.66
CA SER A 291 22.42 3.13 12.94
C SER A 291 23.87 3.32 12.47
N VAL A 292 24.05 4.22 11.52
CA VAL A 292 25.34 4.42 10.83
C VAL A 292 26.23 5.35 11.65
N TYR A 293 27.48 4.94 11.85
CA TYR A 293 28.49 5.79 12.48
C TYR A 293 28.82 6.97 11.58
N THR A 294 28.77 8.17 12.16
CA THR A 294 29.12 9.44 11.55
C THR A 294 30.37 9.99 12.23
N GLU A 295 31.42 10.24 11.45
CA GLU A 295 32.62 10.92 11.95
C GLU A 295 32.36 12.42 12.09
N GLY A 296 32.56 12.95 13.30
CA GLY A 296 32.24 14.34 13.62
C GLY A 296 30.78 14.55 14.00
N GLN A 297 30.31 15.80 13.94
CA GLN A 297 28.93 16.14 14.25
C GLN A 297 27.95 15.59 13.20
N VAL A 298 26.78 15.15 13.66
CA VAL A 298 25.68 14.75 12.77
C VAL A 298 24.90 16.00 12.35
N SER A 299 24.62 16.15 11.05
CA SER A 299 23.82 17.26 10.52
C SER A 299 22.38 17.19 11.07
N PRO A 300 21.87 18.23 11.76
CA PRO A 300 20.49 18.24 12.25
C PRO A 300 19.47 18.57 11.15
N ASN A 301 19.91 18.95 9.96
CA ASN A 301 19.02 19.35 8.86
C ASN A 301 18.48 18.10 8.13
N ILE A 302 17.15 17.92 8.10
CA ILE A 302 16.48 16.78 7.46
C ILE A 302 16.75 16.67 5.94
N ASP A 303 17.02 17.79 5.27
CA ASP A 303 17.25 17.81 3.82
C ASP A 303 18.72 17.58 3.45
N ASP A 304 19.59 17.40 4.44
CA ASP A 304 20.99 17.05 4.21
C ASP A 304 21.09 15.70 3.45
N PRO A 305 21.91 15.58 2.40
CA PRO A 305 22.06 14.35 1.63
C PRO A 305 22.45 13.12 2.48
N SER A 306 23.11 13.33 3.62
CA SER A 306 23.41 12.25 4.56
C SER A 306 22.14 11.55 5.03
N TRP A 307 21.00 12.24 5.16
CA TRP A 307 19.75 11.63 5.63
C TRP A 307 18.96 10.87 4.57
N GLN A 308 19.38 10.90 3.31
CA GLN A 308 18.64 10.23 2.25
C GLN A 308 18.63 8.72 2.48
N SER A 309 19.77 8.11 2.85
CA SER A 309 19.89 6.68 3.21
C SER A 309 20.93 6.40 4.32
N PRO A 310 20.85 5.26 5.02
CA PRO A 310 21.90 4.79 5.92
C PRO A 310 23.29 4.78 5.26
N ASP A 311 23.38 4.48 3.97
CA ASP A 311 24.65 4.35 3.25
C ASP A 311 25.15 5.67 2.64
N THR A 312 24.44 6.80 2.81
CA THR A 312 24.68 8.05 2.04
C THR A 312 25.59 9.08 2.72
N ASP A 313 26.48 8.69 3.64
CA ASP A 313 27.43 9.66 4.19
C ASP A 313 28.44 10.10 3.11
N SER A 314 28.24 11.31 2.57
CA SER A 314 29.04 11.89 1.50
C SER A 314 30.51 12.11 1.88
N ARG A 315 30.87 12.01 3.17
CA ARG A 315 32.27 12.03 3.63
C ARG A 315 33.03 10.74 3.29
N ILE A 316 32.33 9.66 2.94
CA ILE A 316 32.94 8.32 2.84
C ILE A 316 33.21 7.89 1.37
N VAL A 317 32.32 8.16 0.39
CA VAL A 317 32.57 7.91 -1.06
C VAL A 317 31.64 8.76 -1.95
N ALA A 318 32.08 9.13 -3.17
CA ALA A 318 31.20 9.66 -4.22
C ALA A 318 30.21 8.59 -4.73
N PHE A 319 28.94 8.97 -4.92
CA PHE A 319 27.82 8.06 -5.20
C PHE A 319 27.91 7.32 -6.55
N PRO A 320 27.54 6.03 -6.60
CA PRO A 320 26.95 5.42 -7.80
C PRO A 320 25.56 6.02 -8.07
N GLU A 321 25.22 6.32 -9.33
CA GLU A 321 23.92 6.91 -9.72
C GLU A 321 22.70 6.14 -9.16
N GLU A 322 22.81 4.82 -9.02
CA GLU A 322 21.71 3.96 -8.54
C GLU A 322 21.26 4.24 -7.09
N ILE A 323 22.16 4.70 -6.21
CA ILE A 323 21.83 4.99 -4.80
C ILE A 323 21.12 6.35 -4.66
N LYS A 324 21.42 7.28 -5.57
CA LYS A 324 20.84 8.63 -5.59
C LYS A 324 19.34 8.60 -5.90
N ASP A 325 18.92 7.71 -6.80
CA ASP A 325 17.53 7.64 -7.25
C ASP A 325 16.64 6.84 -6.30
N ASN A 326 17.21 5.95 -5.47
CA ASN A 326 16.47 5.09 -4.54
C ASN A 326 17.26 4.83 -3.25
N PRO A 327 17.28 5.78 -2.30
CA PRO A 327 18.00 5.58 -1.07
C PRO A 327 17.38 4.44 -0.24
N LYS A 328 18.23 3.59 0.36
CA LYS A 328 17.83 2.60 1.35
C LYS A 328 17.18 3.30 2.55
N ARG A 329 16.04 2.82 3.02
CA ARG A 329 15.40 3.27 4.26
C ARG A 329 14.83 2.05 4.94
N HIS A 330 14.89 1.98 6.27
CA HIS A 330 14.37 0.83 6.97
C HIS A 330 12.85 0.90 7.00
N TYR A 331 12.18 -0.03 6.33
CA TYR A 331 10.73 -0.10 6.28
C TYR A 331 10.19 -0.78 7.53
N ILE A 332 9.33 -0.09 8.27
CA ILE A 332 8.71 -0.56 9.51
C ILE A 332 7.22 -0.73 9.23
N ALA A 333 6.76 -1.98 9.25
CA ALA A 333 5.33 -2.25 9.18
C ALA A 333 4.65 -1.91 10.51
N MET A 334 3.53 -1.22 10.39
CA MET A 334 2.65 -0.86 11.50
C MET A 334 1.39 -1.72 11.46
N ALA A 335 0.75 -1.86 12.61
CA ALA A 335 -0.47 -2.62 12.80
C ALA A 335 -1.45 -1.83 13.67
N GLY A 336 -2.76 -2.00 13.42
CA GLY A 336 -3.82 -1.27 14.13
C GLY A 336 -4.64 -2.08 15.12
N GLN A 337 -4.12 -3.20 15.63
CA GLN A 337 -4.83 -3.98 16.65
C GLN A 337 -4.24 -3.72 18.02
N ILE A 338 -5.09 -3.35 18.99
CA ILE A 338 -5.26 -3.96 20.33
C ILE A 338 -6.71 -3.83 20.79
N THR A 339 -7.23 -4.87 21.43
CA THR A 339 -8.63 -5.18 21.76
C THR A 339 -9.29 -4.24 22.79
N ARG A 340 -8.99 -2.95 22.78
CA ARG A 340 -9.60 -1.94 23.66
C ARG A 340 -10.09 -0.76 22.82
N GLY A 341 -11.41 -0.57 22.79
CA GLY A 341 -12.06 0.54 22.08
C GLY A 341 -12.93 0.11 20.90
N LYS A 342 -13.73 1.06 20.37
CA LYS A 342 -14.67 0.83 19.25
C LYS A 342 -14.00 0.89 17.87
N ARG A 343 -12.78 1.42 17.78
CA ARG A 343 -12.06 1.66 16.51
C ARG A 343 -11.00 0.59 16.22
N ASN A 344 -11.28 -0.65 16.60
CA ASN A 344 -10.43 -1.79 16.25
C ASN A 344 -10.47 -1.97 14.72
N PHE A 345 -9.30 -2.03 14.05
CA PHE A 345 -9.11 -2.32 12.61
C PHE A 345 -9.03 -1.16 11.60
N ASP A 346 -8.78 0.09 11.99
CA ASP A 346 -8.62 1.22 11.03
C ASP A 346 -7.45 2.16 11.39
N PRO A 347 -6.19 1.66 11.43
CA PRO A 347 -5.02 2.51 11.58
C PRO A 347 -4.90 3.42 10.36
N LYS A 348 -4.51 4.68 10.55
CA LYS A 348 -4.36 5.63 9.43
C LYS A 348 -2.98 5.63 8.80
N THR A 349 -2.01 5.05 9.50
CA THR A 349 -0.64 4.86 9.02
C THR A 349 -0.32 3.37 9.03
N ASP A 350 -0.09 2.80 7.86
CA ASP A 350 0.24 1.37 7.68
C ASP A 350 1.73 1.08 7.83
N ASP A 351 2.57 2.10 7.67
CA ASP A 351 4.02 1.94 7.58
C ASP A 351 4.78 3.23 7.92
N LEU A 352 6.03 3.07 8.35
CA LEU A 352 7.00 4.13 8.59
C LEU A 352 8.34 3.76 7.95
N TRP A 353 9.15 4.77 7.67
CA TRP A 353 10.56 4.64 7.32
C TRP A 353 11.45 5.21 8.41
N VAL A 354 12.52 4.51 8.72
CA VAL A 354 13.49 4.95 9.74
C VAL A 354 14.89 5.00 9.14
N THR A 355 15.57 6.12 9.37
CA THR A 355 17.01 6.27 9.13
C THR A 355 17.65 6.69 10.45
N SER A 356 18.72 6.01 10.86
CA SER A 356 19.41 6.33 12.11
C SER A 356 20.89 6.54 11.89
N ARG A 357 21.45 7.50 12.63
CA ARG A 357 22.88 7.81 12.69
C ARG A 357 23.31 8.02 14.13
N TRP A 358 24.58 7.82 14.41
CA TRP A 358 25.15 8.15 15.70
C TRP A 358 26.57 8.68 15.53
N SER A 359 27.02 9.50 16.47
CA SER A 359 28.37 10.04 16.50
C SER A 359 28.99 9.87 17.87
N ALA A 360 30.28 9.52 17.89
CA ALA A 360 31.07 9.49 19.11
C ALA A 360 31.39 10.90 19.63
N GLU A 361 31.49 11.90 18.76
CA GLU A 361 31.72 13.30 19.15
C GLU A 361 30.46 13.90 19.78
N ASP A 362 29.29 13.71 19.16
CA ASP A 362 28.02 14.16 19.74
C ASP A 362 27.63 13.35 20.98
N ASN A 363 28.21 12.16 21.15
CA ASN A 363 27.78 11.15 22.12
C ASN A 363 26.26 10.91 22.09
N ALA A 364 25.67 10.94 20.88
CA ALA A 364 24.23 10.89 20.68
C ALA A 364 23.84 10.02 19.49
N VAL A 365 22.60 9.53 19.53
CA VAL A 365 21.92 8.87 18.41
C VAL A 365 20.82 9.77 17.87
N TYR A 366 20.65 9.71 16.56
CA TYR A 366 19.66 10.44 15.80
C TYR A 366 18.75 9.44 15.07
N TYR A 367 17.46 9.74 15.07
CA TYR A 367 16.42 8.95 14.41
C TYR A 367 15.57 9.87 13.55
N LEU A 368 15.70 9.73 12.23
CA LEU A 368 14.77 10.31 11.29
C LEU A 368 13.63 9.31 11.05
N VAL A 369 12.45 9.63 11.54
CA VAL A 369 11.22 8.88 11.32
C VAL A 369 10.39 9.60 10.26
N GLU A 370 10.07 8.90 9.18
CA GLU A 370 9.32 9.42 8.04
C GLU A 370 8.10 8.54 7.79
N TYR A 371 6.95 9.12 7.47
CA TYR A 371 5.76 8.34 7.13
C TYR A 371 4.73 9.12 6.33
N HIS A 372 3.78 8.38 5.77
CA HIS A 372 2.66 8.95 5.04
C HIS A 372 1.55 9.40 5.98
N LEU A 373 1.21 10.68 5.87
CA LEU A 373 0.08 11.28 6.54
C LEU A 373 -0.54 12.27 5.56
N ARG A 374 -1.62 11.88 4.89
CA ARG A 374 -2.17 12.67 3.77
C ARG A 374 -2.49 14.09 4.18
N PHE A 375 -3.09 14.25 5.35
CA PHE A 375 -3.45 15.55 5.88
C PHE A 375 -3.18 15.63 7.38
N MET A 376 -2.58 16.74 7.82
CA MET A 376 -2.32 16.99 9.24
C MET A 376 -3.60 17.37 9.99
N SER A 377 -3.58 17.13 11.30
CA SER A 377 -4.51 17.73 12.24
C SER A 377 -4.30 19.24 12.32
N GLN A 378 -5.41 19.95 12.56
CA GLN A 378 -5.44 21.36 12.91
C GLN A 378 -6.01 21.56 14.33
N ASP A 379 -6.40 20.47 14.99
CA ASP A 379 -7.05 20.49 16.30
C ASP A 379 -6.01 20.24 17.40
N PRO A 380 -5.75 21.21 18.29
CA PRO A 380 -4.84 21.02 19.41
C PRO A 380 -5.27 19.94 20.41
N GLU A 381 -6.54 19.55 20.45
CA GLU A 381 -7.01 18.44 21.28
C GLU A 381 -6.52 17.07 20.76
N TYR A 382 -6.31 17.00 19.44
CA TYR A 382 -5.86 15.82 18.70
C TYR A 382 -4.65 16.17 17.82
N PRO A 383 -3.47 16.47 18.40
CA PRO A 383 -2.27 16.68 17.63
C PRO A 383 -1.85 15.37 16.93
N ASP A 384 -1.20 15.47 15.79
CA ASP A 384 -0.52 14.31 15.22
C ASP A 384 0.68 13.96 16.11
N ALA A 385 0.99 12.68 16.23
CA ALA A 385 2.11 12.26 17.05
C ALA A 385 2.84 11.04 16.50
N VAL A 386 4.12 10.93 16.85
CA VAL A 386 4.92 9.72 16.65
C VAL A 386 5.78 9.49 17.87
N ALA A 387 5.94 8.23 18.26
CA ALA A 387 6.81 7.87 19.38
C ALA A 387 7.76 6.73 19.04
N ILE A 388 8.92 6.75 19.70
CA ILE A 388 9.88 5.66 19.72
C ILE A 388 9.87 5.05 21.12
N GLN A 389 9.70 3.74 21.19
CA GLN A 389 9.68 2.97 22.43
C GLN A 389 10.89 2.05 22.51
N TRP A 390 11.51 2.04 23.68
CA TRP A 390 12.68 1.26 24.02
C TRP A 390 12.45 0.49 25.32
N PRO A 391 13.08 -0.67 25.54
CA PRO A 391 13.12 -1.27 26.87
C PRO A 391 13.93 -0.37 27.82
N ALA A 392 13.35 0.02 28.95
CA ALA A 392 14.03 0.88 29.93
C ALA A 392 15.26 0.19 30.52
N LYS A 393 15.14 -1.11 30.86
CA LYS A 393 16.21 -1.92 31.47
C LYS A 393 16.67 -3.02 30.51
N LEU A 394 17.58 -2.68 29.58
CA LEU A 394 18.13 -3.65 28.61
C LEU A 394 18.84 -4.84 29.27
N GLN A 395 19.42 -4.60 30.45
CA GLN A 395 20.11 -5.62 31.23
C GLN A 395 19.15 -6.72 31.71
N ASP A 396 17.87 -6.41 31.89
CA ASP A 396 16.89 -7.36 32.39
C ASP A 396 16.34 -8.27 31.27
N LEU A 397 16.82 -8.10 30.03
CA LEU A 397 16.45 -8.90 28.86
C LEU A 397 17.29 -10.17 28.69
N PHE A 398 18.14 -10.53 29.65
CA PHE A 398 18.87 -11.80 29.68
C PHE A 398 17.89 -12.97 29.91
N GLY A 399 17.15 -13.33 28.86
CA GLY A 399 16.12 -14.39 28.87
C GLY A 399 15.23 -14.44 27.62
N ALA A 400 15.60 -13.76 26.52
CA ALA A 400 14.87 -13.67 25.24
C ALA A 400 13.46 -13.04 25.28
N GLU A 401 12.89 -12.83 26.45
CA GLU A 401 11.54 -12.29 26.58
C GLU A 401 11.59 -10.76 26.65
N LYS A 402 11.15 -10.12 25.56
CA LYS A 402 11.04 -8.66 25.41
C LYS A 402 9.93 -8.12 26.34
N PRO A 403 9.92 -6.82 26.67
CA PRO A 403 8.74 -6.21 27.26
C PRO A 403 7.55 -6.39 26.33
N TYR A 404 6.34 -6.32 26.85
CA TYR A 404 5.18 -6.25 25.97
C TYR A 404 5.29 -5.01 25.06
N PHE A 405 5.02 -5.16 23.76
CA PHE A 405 5.28 -4.10 22.77
C PHE A 405 4.35 -2.90 22.94
N ILE A 406 3.28 -3.04 23.72
CA ILE A 406 2.39 -1.95 24.10
C ILE A 406 2.82 -1.40 25.44
N MET A 407 3.76 -0.47 25.41
CA MET A 407 4.09 0.32 26.58
C MET A 407 4.58 -0.54 27.78
N GLY A 408 5.18 -1.70 27.51
CA GLY A 408 5.80 -2.56 28.51
C GLY A 408 4.82 -3.34 29.39
N ASP A 409 5.33 -3.79 30.54
CA ASP A 409 4.55 -4.42 31.59
C ASP A 409 5.18 -4.10 32.96
N SER A 410 4.52 -4.48 34.05
CA SER A 410 4.95 -4.13 35.41
C SER A 410 6.34 -4.68 35.79
N LYS A 411 6.81 -5.73 35.10
CA LYS A 411 8.13 -6.33 35.32
C LYS A 411 9.17 -5.77 34.35
N LYS A 412 8.74 -5.37 33.15
CA LYS A 412 9.60 -4.89 32.07
C LYS A 412 9.12 -3.52 31.61
N PRO A 413 9.59 -2.45 32.28
CA PRO A 413 9.26 -1.09 31.88
C PRO A 413 9.85 -0.76 30.50
N VAL A 414 9.19 0.17 29.83
CA VAL A 414 9.69 0.79 28.60
C VAL A 414 9.86 2.29 28.77
N ASP A 415 10.81 2.82 28.03
CA ASP A 415 11.09 4.23 27.85
C ASP A 415 10.47 4.69 26.51
N ILE A 416 9.58 5.67 26.55
CA ILE A 416 8.82 6.14 25.39
C ILE A 416 9.14 7.61 25.14
N TRP A 417 9.57 7.90 23.92
CA TRP A 417 9.87 9.24 23.45
C TRP A 417 8.78 9.66 22.47
N LYS A 418 7.87 10.54 22.88
CA LYS A 418 6.72 10.94 22.08
C LYS A 418 6.89 12.37 21.59
N ALA A 419 6.79 12.58 20.28
CA ALA A 419 6.70 13.90 19.68
C ALA A 419 5.23 14.14 19.28
N ASN A 420 4.58 15.09 19.93
CA ASN A 420 3.28 15.63 19.52
C ASN A 420 3.52 16.88 18.68
N PHE A 421 2.75 17.08 17.62
CA PHE A 421 3.01 18.22 16.76
C PHE A 421 1.80 18.69 15.97
N LEU A 422 1.87 19.97 15.62
CA LEU A 422 0.95 20.66 14.72
C LEU A 422 1.77 21.47 13.70
N ALA A 423 1.24 21.61 12.49
CA ALA A 423 1.85 22.48 11.50
C ALA A 423 1.39 23.94 11.69
N GLN A 424 2.33 24.88 11.66
CA GLN A 424 1.99 26.32 11.69
C GLN A 424 1.43 26.75 10.33
N ASP A 425 0.31 27.48 10.34
CA ASP A 425 -0.39 28.00 9.15
C ASP A 425 -0.75 26.93 8.10
N TYR A 426 -1.01 25.70 8.53
CA TYR A 426 -1.46 24.62 7.65
C TYR A 426 -2.97 24.60 7.53
N ASN A 427 -3.44 24.52 6.27
CA ASN A 427 -4.80 24.17 5.97
C ASN A 427 -4.79 23.21 4.76
N ALA A 428 -5.46 22.08 4.90
CA ALA A 428 -5.51 21.04 3.87
C ALA A 428 -6.21 21.48 2.56
N THR A 429 -6.85 22.64 2.53
CA THR A 429 -7.47 23.23 1.33
C THR A 429 -6.61 24.33 0.68
N ASN A 430 -5.53 24.76 1.33
CA ASN A 430 -4.59 25.72 0.75
C ASN A 430 -3.69 25.04 -0.29
N ALA A 431 -3.15 25.84 -1.22
CA ALA A 431 -2.12 25.36 -2.12
C ALA A 431 -0.90 24.81 -1.33
N PRO A 432 -0.29 23.70 -1.77
CA PRO A 432 0.89 23.15 -1.10
C PRO A 432 2.04 24.16 -1.09
N LYS A 433 2.66 24.36 0.08
CA LYS A 433 3.89 25.16 0.19
C LYS A 433 5.07 24.37 -0.42
N PRO A 434 5.85 24.93 -1.36
CA PRO A 434 7.01 24.25 -1.96
C PRO A 434 8.04 23.77 -0.93
N ASP A 435 8.29 24.59 0.10
CA ASP A 435 9.25 24.30 1.17
C ASP A 435 8.65 23.48 2.32
N GLY A 436 7.37 23.09 2.20
CA GLY A 436 6.64 22.39 3.25
C GLY A 436 6.25 23.30 4.43
N TYR A 437 5.89 22.65 5.54
CA TYR A 437 5.43 23.27 6.77
C TYR A 437 6.32 22.79 7.91
N LYS A 438 6.99 23.72 8.60
CA LYS A 438 7.68 23.39 9.85
C LYS A 438 6.67 23.07 10.93
N LEU A 439 7.00 22.07 11.73
CA LEU A 439 6.10 21.57 12.77
C LEU A 439 6.47 22.21 14.11
N LYS A 440 5.45 22.66 14.84
CA LYS A 440 5.59 22.97 16.25
C LYS A 440 5.51 21.66 17.01
N VAL A 441 6.65 21.20 17.49
CA VAL A 441 6.79 19.91 18.16
C VAL A 441 6.92 20.11 19.67
N ASP A 442 6.17 19.32 20.42
CA ASP A 442 6.26 19.16 21.86
C ASP A 442 6.70 17.73 22.16
N VAL A 443 7.79 17.57 22.91
CA VAL A 443 8.40 16.27 23.19
C VAL A 443 8.09 15.88 24.63
N GLU A 444 7.45 14.73 24.78
CA GLU A 444 7.11 14.14 26.06
C GLU A 444 7.88 12.83 26.23
N GLU A 445 8.43 12.60 27.42
CA GLU A 445 9.06 11.34 27.78
C GLU A 445 8.24 10.62 28.85
N PHE A 446 7.95 9.34 28.61
CA PHE A 446 7.16 8.51 29.51
C PHE A 446 7.89 7.23 29.89
N VAL A 447 7.61 6.75 31.09
CA VAL A 447 7.88 5.37 31.50
C VAL A 447 6.57 4.61 31.46
N GLY A 448 6.56 3.53 30.67
CA GLY A 448 5.43 2.60 30.59
C GLY A 448 5.69 1.33 31.39
N LEU A 449 4.80 1.03 32.33
CA LEU A 449 4.74 -0.23 33.09
C LEU A 449 3.56 -1.09 32.62
N GLY A 450 3.19 -0.95 31.36
CA GLY A 450 1.92 -1.38 30.79
C GLY A 450 1.07 -0.19 30.35
N PHE A 451 0.17 -0.44 29.41
CA PHE A 451 -0.68 0.58 28.78
C PHE A 451 -1.45 1.46 29.78
N ASP A 452 -1.97 0.89 30.87
CA ASP A 452 -2.72 1.61 31.91
C ASP A 452 -1.83 2.34 32.93
N ALA A 453 -0.51 2.13 32.87
CA ALA A 453 0.46 2.59 33.86
C ALA A 453 1.58 3.38 33.18
N LEU A 454 1.18 4.49 32.54
CA LEU A 454 2.08 5.49 31.99
C LEU A 454 2.35 6.58 33.02
N SER A 455 3.63 6.94 33.17
CA SER A 455 4.06 8.05 34.02
C SER A 455 4.99 8.95 33.23
N ALA A 456 4.80 10.27 33.30
CA ALA A 456 5.74 11.21 32.73
C ALA A 456 7.06 11.15 33.52
N LYS A 457 8.19 11.30 32.83
CA LYS A 457 9.49 11.37 33.50
C LYS A 457 9.63 12.69 34.26
N GLU A 458 10.15 12.62 35.49
CA GLU A 458 10.39 13.81 36.34
C GLU A 458 11.70 14.55 35.98
N SER A 459 12.62 13.92 35.25
CA SER A 459 13.90 14.52 34.83
C SER A 459 13.71 15.47 33.63
N GLU A 460 14.55 16.51 33.52
CA GLU A 460 14.61 17.35 32.30
C GLU A 460 14.75 16.48 31.05
N GLY A 461 13.88 16.73 30.06
CA GLY A 461 13.82 15.96 28.82
C GLY A 461 15.18 15.87 28.14
N LYS A 462 15.65 14.64 27.93
CA LYS A 462 16.90 14.30 27.24
C LYS A 462 16.68 14.03 25.76
N VAL A 463 15.44 13.79 25.35
CA VAL A 463 15.07 13.64 23.95
C VAL A 463 14.70 14.98 23.36
N GLN A 464 15.24 15.28 22.18
CA GLN A 464 14.96 16.49 21.44
C GLN A 464 14.49 16.14 20.04
N VAL A 465 13.62 16.98 19.46
CA VAL A 465 13.38 16.98 18.03
C VAL A 465 14.16 18.13 17.42
N VAL A 466 15.24 17.81 16.71
CA VAL A 466 16.20 18.80 16.18
C VAL A 466 15.75 19.43 14.87
N ASP A 467 14.92 18.71 14.11
CA ASP A 467 14.25 19.24 12.93
C ASP A 467 12.98 18.42 12.65
N SER A 468 12.02 19.06 11.99
CA SER A 468 10.73 18.47 11.64
C SER A 468 10.09 19.18 10.46
N ILE A 469 9.40 18.43 9.60
CA ILE A 469 8.71 18.98 8.44
C ILE A 469 7.54 18.10 8.02
N TYR A 470 6.45 18.75 7.63
CA TYR A 470 5.40 18.15 6.83
C TYR A 470 5.46 18.73 5.42
N LYS A 471 5.56 17.87 4.39
CA LYS A 471 5.62 18.29 2.99
C LYS A 471 4.92 17.27 2.11
N GLN A 472 3.87 17.71 1.41
CA GLN A 472 3.11 16.92 0.44
C GLN A 472 2.74 15.51 0.95
N GLY A 473 1.90 15.43 1.98
CA GLY A 473 1.39 14.16 2.49
C GLY A 473 2.41 13.29 3.23
N ARG A 474 3.56 13.87 3.62
CA ARG A 474 4.65 13.17 4.30
C ARG A 474 5.15 13.96 5.49
N VAL A 475 5.27 13.28 6.62
CA VAL A 475 5.85 13.80 7.86
C VAL A 475 7.27 13.27 7.99
N LYS A 476 8.19 14.12 8.44
CA LYS A 476 9.54 13.75 8.87
C LYS A 476 9.83 14.38 10.24
N ILE A 477 10.22 13.58 11.21
CA ILE A 477 10.60 14.01 12.56
C ILE A 477 11.99 13.46 12.86
N MET A 478 12.92 14.32 13.25
CA MET A 478 14.27 13.93 13.64
C MET A 478 14.46 14.00 15.16
N PHE A 479 14.44 12.85 15.81
CA PHE A 479 14.80 12.71 17.21
C PHE A 479 16.32 12.72 17.39
N LYS A 480 16.79 13.35 18.46
CA LYS A 480 18.15 13.29 18.98
C LYS A 480 18.09 12.91 20.46
N ARG A 481 18.94 11.98 20.88
CA ARG A 481 19.12 11.65 22.29
C ARG A 481 20.52 11.11 22.58
N ASP A 482 21.09 11.54 23.71
CA ASP A 482 22.43 11.11 24.14
C ASP A 482 22.50 9.61 24.41
N LEU A 483 23.62 8.94 24.11
CA LEU A 483 23.72 7.48 24.22
C LEU A 483 23.52 6.97 25.66
N LYS A 484 23.88 7.80 26.65
CA LYS A 484 23.76 7.50 28.08
C LYS A 484 23.12 8.69 28.79
N THR A 485 22.22 8.39 29.73
CA THR A 485 21.57 9.39 30.59
C THR A 485 21.41 8.83 32.00
N GLU A 486 21.12 9.70 32.97
CA GLU A 486 21.14 9.38 34.41
C GLU A 486 19.80 8.91 34.99
N GLY A 487 18.71 8.88 34.20
CA GLY A 487 17.39 8.45 34.68
C GLY A 487 17.29 6.95 34.93
N GLU A 488 16.59 6.54 36.00
CA GLU A 488 16.44 5.13 36.40
C GLU A 488 15.86 4.24 35.28
N PHE A 489 14.88 4.78 34.56
CA PHE A 489 14.16 4.09 33.49
C PHE A 489 14.59 4.55 32.09
N ASP A 490 15.68 5.30 31.98
CA ASP A 490 16.18 5.72 30.68
C ASP A 490 16.90 4.56 29.99
N VAL A 491 16.53 4.29 28.74
CA VAL A 491 17.23 3.28 27.94
C VAL A 491 18.70 3.64 27.81
N GLN A 492 19.63 2.78 28.19
CA GLN A 492 21.05 3.01 27.89
C GLN A 492 21.34 2.44 26.50
N ILE A 493 21.94 3.20 25.57
CA ILE A 493 22.13 2.75 24.18
C ILE A 493 23.60 2.35 23.95
N PRO A 494 23.96 1.09 24.18
CA PRO A 494 25.31 0.60 23.90
C PRO A 494 25.60 0.50 22.40
N THR A 495 26.85 0.69 22.03
CA THR A 495 27.35 0.34 20.69
C THR A 495 27.45 -1.17 20.52
N GLU A 496 27.35 -1.65 19.28
CA GLU A 496 27.59 -3.06 18.90
C GLU A 496 26.63 -4.10 19.52
N LYS A 497 25.52 -3.68 20.13
CA LYS A 497 24.49 -4.58 20.65
C LYS A 497 23.18 -4.39 19.91
N PHE A 498 22.42 -5.48 19.78
CA PHE A 498 21.04 -5.45 19.29
C PHE A 498 20.12 -4.97 20.39
N ILE A 499 19.44 -3.87 20.15
CA ILE A 499 18.57 -3.19 21.11
C ILE A 499 17.15 -3.24 20.55
N PRO A 500 16.17 -3.83 21.25
CA PRO A 500 14.79 -3.79 20.80
C PRO A 500 14.29 -2.35 20.69
N VAL A 501 13.55 -2.05 19.63
CA VAL A 501 12.88 -0.75 19.42
C VAL A 501 11.51 -0.98 18.78
N SER A 502 10.52 -0.19 19.14
CA SER A 502 9.20 -0.18 18.50
C SER A 502 8.70 1.25 18.31
N PHE A 503 7.68 1.42 17.47
CA PHE A 503 7.16 2.71 17.03
C PHE A 503 5.65 2.79 17.24
N LEU A 504 5.17 3.99 17.53
CA LEU A 504 3.76 4.31 17.74
C LEU A 504 3.43 5.56 16.91
N GLN A 505 2.25 5.63 16.30
CA GLN A 505 1.84 6.76 15.47
C GLN A 505 0.36 7.08 15.67
N TRP A 506 0.05 8.36 15.84
CA TRP A 506 -1.32 8.88 15.99
C TRP A 506 -1.61 9.90 14.88
N ALA A 507 -2.62 9.62 14.07
CA ALA A 507 -3.22 10.57 13.12
C ALA A 507 -4.32 11.41 13.79
N GLY A 508 -3.95 12.59 14.25
CA GLY A 508 -4.81 13.49 15.02
C GLY A 508 -6.07 13.93 14.26
N ARG A 509 -5.98 14.10 12.94
CA ARG A 509 -7.15 14.43 12.10
C ARG A 509 -8.26 13.38 12.18
N ASP A 510 -7.89 12.12 12.35
CA ASP A 510 -8.81 11.01 12.52
C ASP A 510 -9.19 10.77 13.99
N LYS A 511 -8.87 11.71 14.87
CA LYS A 511 -9.08 11.64 16.32
C LYS A 511 -8.35 10.47 16.98
N GLU A 512 -7.19 10.12 16.44
CA GLU A 512 -6.26 9.20 17.11
C GLU A 512 -5.63 9.91 18.30
N LYS A 513 -5.79 9.30 19.48
CA LYS A 513 -5.22 9.72 20.76
C LYS A 513 -5.22 8.52 21.69
N ASP A 514 -4.27 8.50 22.64
CA ASP A 514 -4.15 7.45 23.66
C ASP A 514 -4.13 6.04 23.05
N GLU A 515 -5.14 5.20 23.27
CA GLU A 515 -5.22 3.83 22.72
C GLU A 515 -5.43 3.76 21.21
N HIS A 516 -5.92 4.83 20.59
CA HIS A 516 -6.22 4.86 19.16
C HIS A 516 -4.96 5.28 18.41
N MET A 517 -4.19 4.31 17.95
CA MET A 517 -2.93 4.53 17.23
C MET A 517 -2.58 3.36 16.32
N SER A 518 -1.63 3.60 15.42
CA SER A 518 -0.90 2.54 14.76
C SER A 518 0.35 2.16 15.56
N ILE A 519 0.63 0.87 15.70
CA ILE A 519 1.73 0.33 16.52
C ILE A 519 2.56 -0.67 15.75
N SER A 520 3.89 -0.62 15.91
CA SER A 520 4.80 -1.64 15.39
C SER A 520 5.01 -2.78 16.40
N THR A 521 5.43 -3.94 15.92
CA THR A 521 6.05 -4.95 16.80
C THR A 521 7.46 -4.51 17.22
N TRP A 522 8.18 -5.35 17.96
CA TRP A 522 9.59 -5.12 18.29
C TRP A 522 10.53 -5.41 17.10
N TYR A 523 11.21 -4.38 16.65
CA TYR A 523 12.36 -4.42 15.75
C TYR A 523 13.66 -4.39 16.57
N TYR A 524 14.81 -4.40 15.89
CA TYR A 524 16.11 -4.20 16.53
C TYR A 524 16.85 -3.03 15.91
N THR A 525 17.54 -2.29 16.75
CA THR A 525 18.58 -1.35 16.33
C THR A 525 19.95 -1.90 16.71
N ILE A 526 20.93 -1.67 15.84
CA ILE A 526 22.36 -1.79 16.19
C ILE A 526 23.10 -0.51 15.82
N LEU A 527 23.91 0.00 16.73
CA LEU A 527 24.89 1.06 16.45
C LEU A 527 26.15 0.41 15.88
N LYS A 528 26.37 0.58 14.57
CA LYS A 528 27.58 0.06 13.91
C LYS A 528 28.80 0.76 14.51
N PRO A 529 29.88 0.03 14.85
CA PRO A 529 31.08 0.66 15.38
C PRO A 529 31.76 1.54 14.34
N ALA A 530 32.58 2.47 14.81
CA ALA A 530 33.50 3.20 13.95
C ALA A 530 34.42 2.23 13.21
N LEU A 531 34.74 2.53 11.96
CA LEU A 531 35.76 1.76 11.24
C LEU A 531 37.08 1.87 12.02
N PRO A 532 37.77 0.75 12.30
CA PRO A 532 39.00 0.81 13.07
C PRO A 532 40.05 1.61 12.30
N ALA A 533 40.78 2.49 13.00
CA ALA A 533 41.83 3.32 12.39
C ALA A 533 42.87 2.48 11.62
N SER A 534 43.04 1.21 12.00
CA SER A 534 43.87 0.23 11.31
C SER A 534 43.55 0.05 9.85
N LEU A 535 42.30 0.29 9.42
CA LEU A 535 41.93 0.21 8.03
C LEU A 535 42.66 1.26 7.15
N TYR A 536 43.06 2.40 7.70
CA TYR A 536 43.75 3.47 6.96
C TYR A 536 45.26 3.24 6.86
N TYR A 537 45.89 2.70 7.92
CA TYR A 537 47.35 2.52 7.96
C TYR A 537 47.83 1.09 7.66
N MET A 538 46.99 0.06 7.84
CA MET A 538 47.40 -1.33 7.57
C MET A 538 47.63 -1.59 6.08
N PRO A 539 46.78 -1.14 5.13
CA PRO A 539 47.06 -1.34 3.70
C PRO A 539 48.41 -0.78 3.23
N PRO A 540 48.80 0.49 3.54
CA PRO A 540 50.12 0.97 3.14
C PRO A 540 51.25 0.25 3.88
N ILE A 541 51.10 -0.11 5.16
CA ILE A 541 52.10 -0.92 5.87
C ILE A 541 52.28 -2.29 5.22
N MET A 542 51.19 -2.99 4.90
CA MET A 542 51.23 -4.28 4.21
C MET A 542 51.87 -4.16 2.83
N ALA A 543 51.58 -3.08 2.09
CA ALA A 543 52.21 -2.80 0.81
C ALA A 543 53.73 -2.60 0.95
N VAL A 544 54.17 -1.82 1.94
CA VAL A 544 55.59 -1.61 2.22
C VAL A 544 56.27 -2.93 2.61
N VAL A 545 55.68 -3.70 3.53
CA VAL A 545 56.20 -5.01 3.94
C VAL A 545 56.31 -5.96 2.74
N PHE A 546 55.29 -5.98 1.87
CA PHE A 546 55.29 -6.81 0.67
C PHE A 546 56.37 -6.38 -0.33
N VAL A 547 56.55 -5.08 -0.57
CA VAL A 547 57.61 -4.54 -1.45
C VAL A 547 58.99 -4.80 -0.87
N CYS A 548 59.20 -4.61 0.44
CA CYS A 548 60.45 -4.93 1.12
C CYS A 548 60.77 -6.43 1.03
N PHE A 549 59.78 -7.30 1.20
CA PHE A 549 59.94 -8.74 1.06
C PHE A 549 60.30 -9.13 -0.38
N GLN A 550 59.63 -8.58 -1.39
CA GLN A 550 59.99 -8.78 -2.79
C GLN A 550 61.41 -8.28 -3.10
N GLY A 551 61.77 -7.09 -2.61
CA GLY A 551 63.12 -6.54 -2.74
C GLY A 551 64.18 -7.43 -2.09
N TRP A 552 63.89 -7.97 -0.91
CA TRP A 552 64.76 -8.92 -0.22
C TRP A 552 64.93 -10.23 -1.00
N LEU A 553 63.85 -10.78 -1.58
CA LEU A 553 63.94 -11.96 -2.45
C LEU A 553 64.77 -11.70 -3.71
N VAL A 554 64.60 -10.54 -4.35
CA VAL A 554 65.42 -10.13 -5.51
C VAL A 554 66.88 -9.95 -5.11
N TRP A 555 67.16 -9.35 -3.95
CA TRP A 555 68.52 -9.21 -3.45
C TRP A 555 69.15 -10.57 -3.11
N MET A 556 68.41 -11.46 -2.44
CA MET A 556 68.86 -12.81 -2.12
C MET A 556 69.17 -13.62 -3.38
N THR A 557 68.32 -13.57 -4.41
CA THR A 557 68.57 -14.26 -5.69
C THR A 557 69.77 -13.68 -6.45
N LYS A 558 69.97 -12.35 -6.42
CA LYS A 558 71.19 -11.73 -6.98
C LYS A 558 72.44 -12.11 -6.19
N ARG A 559 72.35 -12.15 -4.86
CA ARG A 559 73.45 -12.53 -3.97
C ARG A 559 73.83 -14.00 -4.14
N THR A 560 72.88 -14.92 -4.20
CA THR A 560 73.16 -16.34 -4.44
C THR A 560 73.74 -16.56 -5.83
N ARG A 561 73.24 -15.89 -6.88
CA ARG A 561 73.88 -15.89 -8.21
C ARG A 561 75.34 -15.44 -8.14
N LYS A 562 75.62 -14.30 -7.51
CA LYS A 562 76.99 -13.80 -7.33
C LYS A 562 77.87 -14.79 -6.54
N MET A 563 77.33 -15.46 -5.52
CA MET A 563 78.07 -16.49 -4.78
C MET A 563 78.35 -17.75 -5.62
N TYR A 564 77.48 -18.12 -6.56
CA TYR A 564 77.75 -19.15 -7.55
C TYR A 564 78.86 -18.72 -8.53
N ASP A 565 78.79 -17.50 -9.05
CA ASP A 565 79.77 -16.95 -10.00
C ASP A 565 81.17 -16.81 -9.36
N GLU A 566 81.24 -16.50 -8.07
CA GLU A 566 82.48 -16.41 -7.28
C GLU A 566 82.99 -17.76 -6.76
N GLY A 567 82.34 -18.89 -7.10
CA GLY A 567 82.77 -20.23 -6.70
C GLY A 567 82.63 -20.55 -5.20
N LYS A 568 81.88 -19.74 -4.45
CA LYS A 568 81.70 -19.86 -2.98
C LYS A 568 80.56 -20.82 -2.59
N MET A 569 79.76 -21.28 -3.55
CA MET A 569 78.65 -22.23 -3.36
C MET A 569 78.64 -23.23 -4.53
N LYS A 570 78.52 -24.54 -4.26
CA LYS A 570 78.33 -25.57 -5.30
C LYS A 570 76.85 -25.64 -5.68
N ARG A 571 76.52 -25.72 -6.97
CA ARG A 571 75.18 -26.12 -7.41
C ARG A 571 75.05 -27.61 -7.20
N ASP A 572 74.12 -28.04 -6.37
CA ASP A 572 73.66 -29.42 -6.40
C ASP A 572 72.98 -29.63 -7.75
N GLU A 573 73.42 -30.64 -8.51
CA GLU A 573 72.78 -31.03 -9.76
C GLU A 573 71.35 -31.48 -9.46
N LEU A 574 70.37 -30.93 -10.19
CA LEU A 574 68.98 -31.39 -10.11
C LEU A 574 68.94 -32.90 -10.41
N PRO A 575 68.23 -33.71 -9.60
CA PRO A 575 68.08 -35.13 -9.89
C PRO A 575 67.39 -35.28 -11.26
N LYS A 576 67.97 -36.13 -12.11
CA LYS A 576 67.49 -36.44 -13.47
C LYS A 576 66.12 -37.09 -13.48
#